data_AF-A0A2R2MJ40-F1
#
_entry.id   AF-A0A2R2MJ40-F1
#
_cell.length_a   1.000
_cell.length_b   1.000
_cell.length_c   1.000
_cell.angle_alpha   90.00
_cell.angle_beta   90.00
_cell.angle_gamma   90.00
#
_symmetry.space_group_name_H-M   'P 1'
#
loop_
_entity.id
_entity.type
_entity.pdbx_description
1 polymer ?
#
loop_
_entity_poly.entity_id
_entity_poly.type
_entity_poly.pdbx_seq_one_letter_code
_entity_poly.pdbx_strand_id
1 'polypeptide(L)'
;MGSLEEIIEKIEWYHPGVNRHVAESILMTNGTDGTYLMRPSSKEREFALSVRTKDAVKHYPVYCESDGIKFGMATFNTSEEFVKHFENQPLIGGESGVLTVLKYPYPRDVEEHDTYDQVHVHAEFGMHGRQSTNSVPNFEVGTKEGYLTKQGDIFKSWKTRWFVLRKTDLKYFKDSTDKQPIRSLDLMECKECEKDDTKGKSNCFRLVFPWRTFYIYAASDQEASEWMNIIKWKLVSSKN
;
A
#
# COMPACT_ATOMS: atom_id res chain seq x y z
N MET A 1 -13.79 -35.97 10.99
CA MET A 1 -12.73 -35.40 10.12
C MET A 1 -13.31 -34.13 9.54
N GLY A 2 -12.76 -32.98 9.91
CA GLY A 2 -13.20 -31.71 9.31
C GLY A 2 -12.89 -31.68 7.83
N SER A 3 -13.68 -30.94 7.05
CA SER A 3 -13.39 -30.77 5.63
C SER A 3 -12.01 -30.10 5.44
N LEU A 4 -11.40 -30.30 4.28
CA LEU A 4 -10.14 -29.65 3.92
C LEU A 4 -10.19 -28.12 4.10
N GLU A 5 -11.34 -27.55 3.77
CA GLU A 5 -11.65 -26.13 3.88
C GLU A 5 -11.65 -25.67 5.33
N GLU A 6 -12.19 -26.45 6.27
CA GLU A 6 -12.19 -26.12 7.70
C GLU A 6 -10.78 -26.07 8.31
N ILE A 7 -9.83 -26.87 7.81
CA ILE A 7 -8.44 -26.84 8.30
C ILE A 7 -7.76 -25.55 7.81
N ILE A 8 -8.00 -25.18 6.56
CA ILE A 8 -7.38 -24.01 5.93
C ILE A 8 -7.97 -22.71 6.46
N GLU A 9 -9.29 -22.66 6.68
CA GLU A 9 -9.96 -21.49 7.25
C GLU A 9 -9.48 -21.17 8.67
N LYS A 10 -8.95 -22.14 9.40
CA LYS A 10 -8.36 -21.91 10.74
C LYS A 10 -6.96 -21.30 10.71
N ILE A 11 -6.30 -21.25 9.55
CA ILE A 11 -4.95 -20.71 9.43
C ILE A 11 -5.01 -19.18 9.46
N GLU A 12 -4.49 -18.57 10.52
CA GLU A 12 -4.54 -17.11 10.76
C GLU A 12 -3.91 -16.25 9.64
N TRP A 13 -3.02 -16.84 8.84
CA TRP A 13 -2.34 -16.19 7.71
C TRP A 13 -2.83 -16.70 6.35
N TYR A 14 -4.00 -17.37 6.31
CA TYR A 14 -4.72 -17.68 5.07
C TYR A 14 -5.68 -16.56 4.69
N HIS A 15 -5.66 -16.16 3.42
CA HIS A 15 -6.43 -15.04 2.89
C HIS A 15 -7.32 -15.51 1.73
N PRO A 16 -8.62 -15.81 1.95
CA PRO A 16 -9.49 -16.38 0.92
C PRO A 16 -9.79 -15.43 -0.24
N GLY A 17 -9.74 -14.11 -0.02
CA GLY A 17 -10.01 -13.10 -1.05
C GLY A 17 -8.75 -12.59 -1.79
N VAL A 18 -7.56 -13.04 -1.41
CA VAL A 18 -6.30 -12.50 -1.93
C VAL A 18 -5.84 -13.33 -3.13
N ASN A 19 -5.74 -12.69 -4.30
CA ASN A 19 -5.14 -13.33 -5.48
C ASN A 19 -3.61 -13.08 -5.53
N ARG A 20 -2.94 -13.64 -6.54
CA ARG A 20 -1.49 -13.51 -6.71
C ARG A 20 -0.99 -12.06 -6.69
N HIS A 21 -1.60 -11.19 -7.50
CA HIS A 21 -1.17 -9.80 -7.63
C HIS A 21 -1.41 -9.01 -6.34
N VAL A 22 -2.55 -9.27 -5.67
CA VAL A 22 -2.86 -8.63 -4.39
C VAL A 22 -1.85 -9.05 -3.32
N ALA A 23 -1.47 -10.34 -3.27
CA ALA A 23 -0.43 -10.81 -2.37
C ALA A 23 0.94 -10.19 -2.65
N GLU A 24 1.32 -10.05 -3.92
CA GLU A 24 2.55 -9.34 -4.32
C GLU A 24 2.51 -7.90 -3.79
N SER A 25 1.44 -7.15 -4.04
CA SER A 25 1.30 -5.76 -3.58
C SER A 25 1.36 -5.64 -2.05
N ILE A 26 0.59 -6.45 -1.32
CA ILE A 26 0.53 -6.38 0.14
C ILE A 26 1.88 -6.73 0.76
N LEU A 27 2.50 -7.84 0.34
CA LEU A 27 3.78 -8.28 0.88
C LEU A 27 4.94 -7.37 0.45
N MET A 28 4.85 -6.74 -0.72
CA MET A 28 5.84 -5.75 -1.14
C MET A 28 5.75 -4.44 -0.35
N THR A 29 4.54 -4.08 0.09
CA THR A 29 4.24 -2.80 0.74
C THR A 29 4.38 -2.86 2.26
N ASN A 30 3.75 -3.87 2.86
CA ASN A 30 3.61 -4.01 4.31
C ASN A 30 4.53 -5.10 4.87
N GLY A 31 5.01 -6.00 4.03
CA GLY A 31 5.86 -7.12 4.43
C GLY A 31 7.35 -6.75 4.49
N THR A 32 8.08 -7.51 5.30
CA THR A 32 9.55 -7.48 5.38
C THR A 32 10.13 -8.83 4.94
N ASP A 33 11.45 -8.97 4.83
CA ASP A 33 12.07 -10.26 4.48
C ASP A 33 11.63 -11.37 5.45
N GLY A 34 11.04 -12.42 4.89
CA GLY A 34 10.45 -13.54 5.63
C GLY A 34 8.98 -13.39 5.99
N THR A 35 8.29 -12.31 5.58
CA THR A 35 6.84 -12.18 5.73
C THR A 35 6.11 -13.09 4.73
N TYR A 36 5.05 -13.79 5.15
CA TYR A 36 4.36 -14.75 4.29
C TYR A 36 2.85 -14.79 4.51
N LEU A 37 2.11 -15.25 3.50
CA LEU A 37 0.68 -15.55 3.59
C LEU A 37 0.30 -16.73 2.68
N MET A 38 -0.79 -17.41 3.02
CA MET A 38 -1.43 -18.40 2.17
C MET A 38 -2.62 -17.77 1.45
N ARG A 39 -2.84 -18.18 0.21
CA ARG A 39 -3.96 -17.73 -0.60
C ARG A 39 -4.44 -18.81 -1.56
N PRO A 40 -5.66 -18.69 -2.12
CA PRO A 40 -6.08 -19.52 -3.23
C PRO A 40 -5.13 -19.41 -4.44
N SER A 41 -4.98 -20.52 -5.16
CA SER A 41 -4.32 -20.57 -6.47
C SER A 41 -5.32 -20.30 -7.58
N SER A 42 -4.83 -20.01 -8.79
CA SER A 42 -5.65 -19.92 -10.01
C SER A 42 -6.14 -21.29 -10.50
N LYS A 43 -5.62 -22.38 -9.91
CA LYS A 43 -6.03 -23.75 -10.18
C LYS A 43 -6.97 -24.22 -9.09
N GLU A 44 -7.99 -25.00 -9.47
CA GLU A 44 -8.97 -25.53 -8.53
C GLU A 44 -8.31 -26.36 -7.43
N ARG A 45 -8.70 -26.11 -6.17
CA ARG A 45 -8.25 -26.82 -4.96
C ARG A 45 -6.74 -26.78 -4.71
N GLU A 46 -6.02 -25.87 -5.35
CA GLU A 46 -4.63 -25.58 -5.04
C GLU A 46 -4.52 -24.27 -4.26
N PHE A 47 -3.51 -24.19 -3.41
CA PHE A 47 -3.15 -22.99 -2.65
C PHE A 47 -1.76 -22.52 -3.07
N ALA A 48 -1.44 -21.29 -2.70
CA ALA A 48 -0.10 -20.75 -2.88
C ALA A 48 0.38 -20.09 -1.59
N LEU A 49 1.56 -20.49 -1.15
CA LEU A 49 2.33 -19.77 -0.14
C LEU A 49 3.07 -18.62 -0.84
N SER A 50 2.72 -17.39 -0.50
CA SER A 50 3.39 -16.19 -0.99
C SER A 50 4.35 -15.67 0.06
N VAL A 51 5.61 -15.48 -0.28
CA VAL A 51 6.69 -15.15 0.66
C VAL A 51 7.45 -13.93 0.18
N ARG A 52 7.55 -12.91 1.03
CA ARG A 52 8.40 -11.74 0.84
C ARG A 52 9.85 -12.14 1.09
N THR A 53 10.67 -12.04 0.06
CA THR A 53 12.13 -12.05 0.14
C THR A 53 12.64 -10.61 0.12
N LYS A 54 13.93 -10.38 0.35
CA LYS A 54 14.55 -9.05 0.30
C LYS A 54 14.05 -8.17 -0.87
N ASP A 55 14.08 -8.72 -2.08
CA ASP A 55 13.89 -7.93 -3.31
C ASP A 55 12.63 -8.32 -4.11
N ALA A 56 11.95 -9.40 -3.74
CA ALA A 56 10.80 -9.92 -4.51
C ALA A 56 9.81 -10.71 -3.64
N VAL A 57 8.63 -10.98 -4.18
CA VAL A 57 7.70 -11.97 -3.63
C VAL A 57 7.83 -13.26 -4.44
N LYS A 58 7.99 -14.38 -3.75
CA LYS A 58 8.03 -15.73 -4.35
C LYS A 58 6.71 -16.43 -4.02
N HIS A 59 6.24 -17.25 -4.96
CA HIS A 59 5.02 -18.03 -4.79
C HIS A 59 5.34 -19.50 -4.93
N TYR A 60 4.95 -20.29 -3.94
CA TYR A 60 5.16 -21.73 -3.92
C TYR A 60 3.80 -22.43 -3.91
N PRO A 61 3.59 -23.42 -4.78
CA PRO A 61 2.36 -24.20 -4.77
C PRO A 61 2.28 -25.00 -3.46
N VAL A 62 1.09 -24.97 -2.87
CA VAL A 62 0.73 -25.75 -1.68
C VAL A 62 -0.49 -26.57 -2.04
N TYR A 63 -0.43 -27.86 -1.79
CA TYR A 63 -1.54 -28.77 -2.01
C TYR A 63 -2.16 -29.11 -0.67
N CYS A 64 -3.47 -29.29 -0.65
CA CYS A 64 -4.18 -29.66 0.56
C CYS A 64 -5.02 -30.88 0.20
N GLU A 65 -4.74 -31.99 0.89
CA GLU A 65 -5.40 -33.27 0.69
C GLU A 65 -5.98 -33.78 2.02
N SER A 66 -6.70 -34.91 1.99
CA SER A 66 -7.36 -35.47 3.18
C SER A 66 -6.40 -35.83 4.32
N ASP A 67 -5.11 -35.99 4.01
CA ASP A 67 -4.02 -36.32 4.93
C ASP A 67 -3.19 -35.08 5.37
N GLY A 68 -3.54 -33.87 4.93
CA GLY A 68 -2.93 -32.62 5.41
C GLY A 68 -2.42 -31.66 4.33
N ILE A 69 -1.53 -30.76 4.73
CA ILE A 69 -0.87 -29.76 3.88
C ILE A 69 0.35 -30.40 3.22
N LYS A 70 0.48 -30.28 1.90
CA LYS A 70 1.58 -30.86 1.11
C LYS A 70 2.44 -29.78 0.46
N PHE A 71 3.76 -29.94 0.59
CA PHE A 71 4.77 -29.10 -0.02
C PHE A 71 5.89 -29.95 -0.62
N GLY A 72 5.99 -29.96 -1.95
CA GLY A 72 6.92 -30.85 -2.63
C GLY A 72 6.62 -32.32 -2.29
N MET A 73 7.54 -32.98 -1.59
CA MET A 73 7.39 -34.37 -1.15
C MET A 73 6.99 -34.53 0.33
N ALA A 74 6.87 -33.42 1.07
CA ALA A 74 6.53 -33.43 2.48
C ALA A 74 5.02 -33.23 2.71
N THR A 75 4.48 -33.91 3.72
CA THR A 75 3.09 -33.80 4.17
C THR A 75 3.08 -33.40 5.65
N PHE A 76 2.21 -32.46 6.02
CA PHE A 76 2.11 -31.89 7.36
C PHE A 76 0.67 -31.95 7.85
N ASN A 77 0.45 -32.38 9.08
CA ASN A 77 -0.90 -32.50 9.63
C ASN A 77 -1.43 -31.16 10.15
N THR A 78 -0.52 -30.23 10.46
CA THR A 78 -0.83 -28.92 11.03
C THR A 78 -0.07 -27.81 10.31
N SER A 79 -0.59 -26.58 10.42
CA SER A 79 0.05 -25.40 9.82
C SER A 79 1.36 -25.04 10.51
N GLU A 80 1.48 -25.35 11.80
CA GLU A 80 2.64 -25.15 12.64
C GLU A 80 3.78 -26.09 12.23
N GLU A 81 3.48 -27.37 11.96
CA GLU A 81 4.45 -28.32 11.40
C GLU A 81 4.95 -27.86 10.02
N PHE A 82 4.02 -27.38 9.18
CA PHE A 82 4.35 -26.84 7.86
C PHE A 82 5.30 -25.63 7.97
N VAL A 83 5.02 -24.65 8.84
CA VAL A 83 5.90 -23.48 9.03
C VAL A 83 7.26 -23.89 9.60
N LYS A 84 7.28 -24.77 10.62
CA LYS A 84 8.51 -25.26 11.25
C LYS A 84 9.44 -26.00 10.29
N HIS A 85 8.89 -26.62 9.25
CA HIS A 85 9.70 -27.24 8.19
C HIS A 85 10.63 -26.22 7.53
N PHE A 86 10.15 -25.00 7.27
CA PHE A 86 10.93 -23.93 6.61
C PHE A 86 12.01 -23.31 7.50
N GLU A 87 11.97 -23.51 8.82
CA GLU A 87 13.07 -23.14 9.71
C GLU A 87 14.33 -23.99 9.43
N ASN A 88 14.14 -25.25 9.02
CA ASN A 88 15.21 -26.22 8.80
C ASN A 88 15.58 -26.39 7.31
N GLN A 89 14.73 -25.93 6.40
CA GLN A 89 14.90 -26.01 4.95
C GLN A 89 14.53 -24.65 4.32
N PRO A 90 15.45 -23.67 4.33
CA PRO A 90 15.14 -22.33 3.85
C PRO A 90 14.84 -22.32 2.35
N LEU A 91 13.96 -21.42 1.92
CA LEU A 91 13.49 -21.32 0.55
C LEU A 91 14.58 -20.75 -0.38
N ILE A 92 14.54 -21.18 -1.65
CA ILE A 92 15.49 -20.72 -2.69
C ILE A 92 15.41 -19.20 -2.84
N GLY A 93 16.57 -18.56 -2.68
CA GLY A 93 16.75 -17.11 -2.67
C GLY A 93 16.36 -16.41 -3.97
N GLY A 94 16.12 -15.11 -3.86
CA GLY A 94 16.00 -14.21 -5.01
C GLY A 94 17.27 -14.19 -5.87
N GLU A 95 17.36 -13.27 -6.84
CA GLU A 95 18.54 -13.15 -7.71
C GLU A 95 19.86 -12.95 -6.95
N SER A 96 19.79 -12.53 -5.67
CA SER A 96 20.92 -12.36 -4.76
C SER A 96 21.43 -13.65 -4.10
N GLY A 97 20.75 -14.79 -4.26
CA GLY A 97 21.13 -16.08 -3.66
C GLY A 97 20.96 -16.17 -2.13
N VAL A 98 20.40 -15.13 -1.50
CA VAL A 98 20.14 -15.12 -0.05
C VAL A 98 18.91 -15.96 0.27
N LEU A 99 19.10 -16.94 1.13
CA LEU A 99 18.07 -17.86 1.61
C LEU A 99 17.09 -17.13 2.55
N THR A 100 15.79 -17.20 2.25
CA THR A 100 14.73 -16.62 3.09
C THR A 100 13.99 -17.73 3.82
N VAL A 101 13.80 -17.55 5.14
CA VAL A 101 12.95 -18.40 5.99
C VAL A 101 11.62 -17.70 6.28
N LEU A 102 10.59 -18.48 6.61
CA LEU A 102 9.32 -17.94 7.09
C LEU A 102 9.53 -17.39 8.51
N LYS A 103 9.30 -16.09 8.69
CA LYS A 103 9.51 -15.38 9.97
C LYS A 103 8.23 -14.77 10.51
N TYR A 104 7.44 -14.15 9.64
CA TYR A 104 6.32 -13.30 10.05
C TYR A 104 5.06 -13.67 9.26
N PRO A 105 4.08 -14.38 9.86
CA PRO A 105 2.79 -14.58 9.22
C PRO A 105 2.12 -13.22 9.00
N TYR A 106 1.61 -12.97 7.78
CA TYR A 106 0.83 -11.78 7.50
C TYR A 106 -0.59 -12.01 8.02
N PRO A 107 -1.04 -11.24 9.03
CA PRO A 107 -2.33 -11.48 9.68
C PRO A 107 -3.47 -11.35 8.68
N ARG A 108 -4.44 -12.27 8.73
CA ARG A 108 -5.70 -12.19 7.97
C ARG A 108 -6.48 -10.96 8.35
N ASP A 109 -6.68 -10.79 9.66
CA ASP A 109 -7.40 -9.66 10.23
C ASP A 109 -6.39 -8.58 10.56
N VAL A 110 -6.05 -7.75 9.56
CA VAL A 110 -5.38 -6.48 9.83
C VAL A 110 -6.45 -5.57 10.41
N GLU A 111 -6.34 -5.17 11.68
CA GLU A 111 -7.22 -4.14 12.26
C GLU A 111 -7.22 -2.93 11.33
N GLU A 112 -8.32 -2.72 10.63
CA GLU A 112 -8.57 -1.49 9.92
C GLU A 112 -8.64 -0.40 10.98
N HIS A 113 -7.65 0.47 11.03
CA HIS A 113 -7.76 1.68 11.83
C HIS A 113 -9.06 2.39 11.39
N ASP A 114 -9.89 2.79 12.36
CA ASP A 114 -11.22 3.45 12.25
C ASP A 114 -11.27 4.75 11.40
N THR A 115 -10.25 5.00 10.57
CA THR A 115 -10.13 6.16 9.70
C THR A 115 -10.84 6.01 8.36
N TYR A 116 -11.50 4.88 8.09
CA TYR A 116 -12.33 4.74 6.89
C TYR A 116 -13.66 5.48 7.09
N ASP A 117 -13.76 6.69 6.55
CA ASP A 117 -15.05 7.38 6.42
C ASP A 117 -16.02 6.48 5.64
N GLN A 118 -17.12 6.08 6.30
CA GLN A 118 -18.20 5.36 5.64
C GLN A 118 -18.80 6.25 4.55
N VAL A 119 -18.58 5.86 3.29
CA VAL A 119 -19.12 6.55 2.12
C VAL A 119 -20.64 6.33 2.08
N HIS A 120 -21.42 7.34 2.47
CA HIS A 120 -22.89 7.26 2.54
C HIS A 120 -23.63 7.62 1.23
N VAL A 121 -22.93 7.93 0.13
CA VAL A 121 -23.61 8.35 -1.11
C VAL A 121 -22.88 7.81 -2.35
N HIS A 122 -23.58 6.97 -3.13
CA HIS A 122 -23.18 6.64 -4.51
C HIS A 122 -23.86 7.65 -5.44
N ALA A 123 -23.12 8.63 -5.94
CA ALA A 123 -23.69 9.61 -6.86
C ALA A 123 -23.82 8.99 -8.27
N GLU A 124 -24.97 8.38 -8.57
CA GLU A 124 -25.36 8.08 -9.96
C GLU A 124 -25.72 9.38 -10.68
N PHE A 125 -24.73 10.08 -11.23
CA PHE A 125 -24.97 11.13 -12.22
C PHE A 125 -24.70 10.60 -13.62
N GLY A 126 -25.78 10.19 -14.28
CA GLY A 126 -26.02 10.31 -15.72
C GLY A 126 -24.90 9.87 -16.66
N MET A 127 -24.90 8.59 -17.03
CA MET A 127 -24.16 8.14 -18.21
C MET A 127 -24.83 8.67 -19.49
N HIS A 128 -24.28 9.74 -20.07
CA HIS A 128 -24.25 9.88 -21.53
C HIS A 128 -22.89 9.38 -22.00
N GLY A 129 -22.95 8.43 -22.93
CA GLY A 129 -21.85 7.51 -23.23
C GLY A 129 -20.52 8.15 -23.59
N ARG A 130 -19.44 7.53 -23.08
CA ARG A 130 -18.17 7.50 -23.79
C ARG A 130 -17.44 6.21 -23.48
N GLN A 131 -16.88 5.65 -24.56
CA GLN A 131 -16.38 4.29 -24.68
C GLN A 131 -15.31 3.95 -23.64
N SER A 132 -15.42 2.70 -23.18
CA SER A 132 -14.46 1.95 -22.41
C SER A 132 -13.07 2.01 -23.04
N THR A 133 -12.12 2.63 -22.34
CA THR A 133 -10.70 2.34 -22.51
C THR A 133 -10.21 1.68 -21.23
N ASN A 134 -9.83 0.41 -21.35
CA ASN A 134 -9.21 -0.40 -20.31
C ASN A 134 -7.85 0.19 -19.93
N SER A 135 -7.83 1.17 -19.04
CA SER A 135 -6.62 1.52 -18.30
C SER A 135 -6.89 1.24 -16.83
N VAL A 136 -6.37 0.11 -16.36
CA VAL A 136 -6.32 -0.23 -14.94
C VAL A 136 -5.58 0.92 -14.24
N PRO A 137 -6.15 1.59 -13.23
CA PRO A 137 -5.44 2.65 -12.51
C PRO A 137 -4.21 2.03 -11.86
N ASN A 138 -3.04 2.52 -12.23
CA ASN A 138 -1.78 2.15 -11.62
C ASN A 138 -1.81 2.60 -10.15
N PHE A 139 -2.20 1.69 -9.24
CA PHE A 139 -2.20 1.93 -7.80
C PHE A 139 -0.76 1.91 -7.29
N GLU A 140 -0.04 3.00 -7.52
CA GLU A 140 1.26 3.23 -6.91
C GLU A 140 1.07 3.47 -5.41
N VAL A 141 1.61 2.56 -4.59
CA VAL A 141 1.61 2.67 -3.14
C VAL A 141 2.37 3.92 -2.69
N GLY A 142 1.78 4.68 -1.77
CA GLY A 142 2.37 5.94 -1.31
C GLY A 142 2.22 7.07 -2.34
N THR A 143 1.14 7.05 -3.12
CA THR A 143 0.68 8.18 -3.92
C THR A 143 -0.60 8.76 -3.37
N LYS A 144 -0.78 10.06 -3.52
CA LYS A 144 -2.00 10.76 -3.11
C LYS A 144 -2.25 11.89 -4.08
N GLU A 145 -3.50 12.06 -4.46
CA GLU A 145 -3.95 13.18 -5.25
C GLU A 145 -5.21 13.79 -4.65
N GLY A 146 -5.42 15.09 -4.86
CA GLY A 146 -6.47 15.81 -4.17
C GLY A 146 -6.33 17.32 -4.28
N TYR A 147 -7.42 18.02 -4.02
CA TYR A 147 -7.41 19.48 -3.98
C TYR A 147 -6.87 19.97 -2.65
N LEU A 148 -5.89 20.88 -2.72
CA LEU A 148 -5.41 21.64 -1.56
C LEU A 148 -5.37 23.12 -1.90
N THR A 149 -5.49 23.97 -0.89
CA THR A 149 -5.41 25.42 -1.09
C THR A 149 -4.07 25.94 -0.60
N LYS A 150 -3.30 26.52 -1.53
CA LYS A 150 -1.94 27.00 -1.25
C LYS A 150 -1.80 28.51 -1.32
N GLN A 151 -0.90 29.04 -0.51
CA GLN A 151 -0.57 30.46 -0.54
C GLN A 151 0.31 30.82 -1.75
N GLY A 152 -0.04 31.89 -2.45
CA GLY A 152 0.75 32.52 -3.50
C GLY A 152 2.10 33.02 -2.99
N ASP A 153 3.09 33.09 -3.87
CA ASP A 153 4.43 33.55 -3.47
C ASP A 153 4.49 35.05 -3.29
N ILE A 154 4.03 35.78 -4.31
CA ILE A 154 4.14 37.23 -4.41
C ILE A 154 2.95 37.88 -3.71
N PHE A 155 1.75 37.69 -4.25
CA PHE A 155 0.54 38.35 -3.75
C PHE A 155 -0.13 37.67 -2.55
N LYS A 156 0.52 36.66 -1.95
CA LYS A 156 0.04 35.86 -0.80
C LYS A 156 -1.43 35.40 -0.85
N SER A 157 -2.03 35.36 -2.06
CA SER A 157 -3.40 34.92 -2.30
C SER A 157 -3.52 33.41 -2.21
N TRP A 158 -4.65 32.94 -1.69
CA TRP A 158 -4.93 31.51 -1.56
C TRP A 158 -5.51 30.98 -2.87
N LYS A 159 -4.97 29.87 -3.36
CA LYS A 159 -5.41 29.26 -4.62
C LYS A 159 -5.53 27.76 -4.45
N THR A 160 -6.71 27.22 -4.73
CA THR A 160 -6.98 25.79 -4.79
C THR A 160 -6.28 25.20 -6.01
N ARG A 161 -5.56 24.10 -5.81
CA ARG A 161 -4.78 23.42 -6.85
C ARG A 161 -4.94 21.92 -6.67
N TRP A 162 -4.90 21.20 -7.78
CA TRP A 162 -4.86 19.74 -7.76
C TRP A 162 -3.42 19.32 -7.47
N PHE A 163 -3.18 18.72 -6.31
CA PHE A 163 -1.88 18.17 -5.93
C PHE A 163 -1.83 16.70 -6.30
N VAL A 164 -0.67 16.25 -6.76
CA VAL A 164 -0.39 14.86 -7.08
C VAL A 164 0.98 14.52 -6.51
N LEU A 165 1.02 13.63 -5.54
CA LEU A 165 2.23 13.04 -4.99
C LEU A 165 2.46 11.68 -5.63
N ARG A 166 3.60 11.51 -6.33
CA ARG A 166 4.07 10.22 -6.80
C ARG A 166 5.52 9.99 -6.43
N LYS A 167 5.83 8.88 -5.77
CA LYS A 167 7.18 8.61 -5.21
C LYS A 167 7.63 9.74 -4.26
N THR A 168 8.57 10.57 -4.69
CA THR A 168 9.04 11.77 -3.97
C THR A 168 8.66 13.07 -4.67
N ASP A 169 7.94 12.99 -5.78
CA ASP A 169 7.61 14.12 -6.64
C ASP A 169 6.21 14.62 -6.31
N LEU A 170 6.14 15.80 -5.65
CA LEU A 170 4.90 16.48 -5.34
C LEU A 170 4.64 17.57 -6.37
N LYS A 171 3.66 17.34 -7.25
CA LYS A 171 3.24 18.28 -8.29
C LYS A 171 1.97 18.99 -7.90
N TYR A 172 1.77 20.20 -8.42
CA TYR A 172 0.46 20.81 -8.41
C TYR A 172 0.09 21.43 -9.76
N PHE A 173 -1.18 21.29 -10.11
CA PHE A 173 -1.81 21.68 -11.37
C PHE A 173 -2.90 22.71 -11.11
N LYS A 174 -3.38 23.41 -12.16
CA LYS A 174 -4.48 24.36 -11.97
C LYS A 174 -5.75 23.60 -11.60
N ASP A 175 -6.03 22.48 -12.26
CA ASP A 175 -7.07 21.51 -11.95
C ASP A 175 -6.64 20.06 -12.31
N SER A 176 -7.51 19.08 -12.08
CA SER A 176 -7.23 17.65 -12.29
C SER A 176 -7.15 17.23 -13.77
N THR A 177 -7.55 18.09 -14.70
CA THR A 177 -7.56 17.78 -16.15
C THR A 177 -6.31 18.27 -16.87
N ASP A 178 -5.53 19.15 -16.23
CA ASP A 178 -4.31 19.70 -16.78
C ASP A 178 -3.21 18.63 -16.93
N LYS A 179 -2.54 18.62 -18.07
CA LYS A 179 -1.43 17.70 -18.35
C LYS A 179 -0.08 18.19 -17.83
N GLN A 180 0.09 19.50 -17.67
CA GLN A 180 1.35 20.11 -17.25
C GLN A 180 1.25 20.67 -15.84
N PRO A 181 2.19 20.32 -14.94
CA PRO A 181 2.20 20.88 -13.60
C PRO A 181 2.59 22.35 -13.66
N ILE A 182 1.97 23.16 -12.80
CA ILE A 182 2.44 24.53 -12.55
C ILE A 182 3.80 24.49 -11.85
N ARG A 183 4.02 23.49 -11.01
CA ARG A 183 5.30 23.24 -10.35
C ARG A 183 5.42 21.78 -9.94
N SER A 184 6.64 21.27 -10.01
CA SER A 184 7.08 20.01 -9.39
C SER A 184 7.98 20.35 -8.20
N LEU A 185 7.77 19.65 -7.09
CA LEU A 185 8.52 19.82 -5.85
C LEU A 185 9.13 18.47 -5.50
N ASP A 186 10.46 18.39 -5.49
CA ASP A 186 11.13 17.18 -5.04
C ASP A 186 11.17 17.14 -3.51
N LEU A 187 10.40 16.23 -2.91
CA LEU A 187 10.33 16.07 -1.46
C LEU A 187 11.67 15.67 -0.84
N MET A 188 12.65 15.18 -1.62
CA MET A 188 14.02 14.96 -1.12
C MET A 188 14.68 16.25 -0.63
N GLU A 189 14.30 17.40 -1.19
CA GLU A 189 14.80 18.72 -0.75
C GLU A 189 13.98 19.31 0.41
N CYS A 190 12.82 18.74 0.72
CA CYS A 190 11.94 19.25 1.75
C CYS A 190 12.52 18.95 3.13
N LYS A 191 12.81 19.99 3.90
CA LYS A 191 13.40 19.89 5.25
C LYS A 191 12.37 19.50 6.31
N GLU A 192 11.14 19.94 6.11
CA GLU A 192 10.12 19.88 7.15
C GLU A 192 8.72 19.96 6.55
N CYS A 193 7.81 19.14 7.08
CA CYS A 193 6.38 19.21 6.84
C CYS A 193 5.70 19.27 8.20
N GLU A 194 5.10 20.39 8.60
CA GLU A 194 4.49 20.51 9.94
C GLU A 194 3.20 21.33 9.92
N LYS A 195 2.31 21.06 10.90
CA LYS A 195 1.11 21.86 11.12
C LYS A 195 1.49 23.31 11.42
N ASP A 196 0.76 24.25 10.82
CA ASP A 196 1.04 25.68 10.94
C ASP A 196 -0.25 26.49 10.80
N ASP A 197 -0.82 26.87 11.94
CA ASP A 197 -2.03 27.67 12.01
C ASP A 197 -1.75 29.19 12.02
N THR A 198 -0.49 29.62 11.84
CA THR A 198 -0.09 31.06 11.92
C THR A 198 -0.71 31.91 10.81
N LYS A 199 -1.24 31.28 9.76
CA LYS A 199 -1.94 31.95 8.67
C LYS A 199 -3.44 32.12 8.90
N GLY A 200 -3.96 31.74 10.07
CA GLY A 200 -5.38 31.84 10.40
C GLY A 200 -6.26 30.94 9.54
N LYS A 201 -5.70 29.83 9.07
CA LYS A 201 -6.40 28.80 8.30
C LYS A 201 -6.34 27.51 9.11
N SER A 202 -7.50 26.93 9.42
CA SER A 202 -7.59 25.60 10.00
C SER A 202 -7.00 24.57 9.03
N ASN A 203 -6.50 23.46 9.57
CA ASN A 203 -5.96 22.35 8.78
C ASN A 203 -4.79 22.81 7.89
N CYS A 204 -4.07 23.85 8.31
CA CYS A 204 -2.97 24.43 7.58
C CYS A 204 -1.66 23.78 8.03
N PHE A 205 -0.79 23.53 7.07
CA PHE A 205 0.54 22.98 7.27
C PHE A 205 1.51 23.67 6.32
N ARG A 206 2.80 23.58 6.65
CA ARG A 206 3.88 24.14 5.85
C ARG A 206 4.82 23.08 5.34
N LEU A 207 5.32 23.29 4.13
CA LEU A 207 6.44 22.55 3.56
C LEU A 207 7.63 23.49 3.42
N VAL A 208 8.76 23.16 4.05
CA VAL A 208 9.96 24.00 4.05
C VAL A 208 10.99 23.45 3.08
N PHE A 209 11.19 24.16 1.97
CA PHE A 209 12.29 23.94 1.05
C PHE A 209 13.38 24.99 1.28
N PRO A 210 14.65 24.71 0.92
CA PRO A 210 15.75 25.68 1.02
C PRO A 210 15.45 27.02 0.33
N TRP A 211 14.65 26.98 -0.73
CA TRP A 211 14.34 28.12 -1.58
C TRP A 211 12.96 28.74 -1.29
N ARG A 212 12.09 28.06 -0.53
CA ARG A 212 10.73 28.55 -0.23
C ARG A 212 10.01 27.74 0.84
N THR A 213 9.20 28.42 1.66
CA THR A 213 8.16 27.78 2.47
C THR A 213 6.81 27.87 1.78
N PHE A 214 6.14 26.73 1.61
CA PHE A 214 4.77 26.64 1.12
C PHE A 214 3.82 26.51 2.30
N TYR A 215 2.80 27.38 2.37
CA TYR A 215 1.68 27.24 3.29
C TYR A 215 0.49 26.68 2.51
N ILE A 216 -0.09 25.60 3.03
CA ILE A 216 -1.12 24.81 2.37
C ILE A 216 -2.15 24.42 3.41
N TYR A 217 -3.45 24.47 3.08
CA TYR A 217 -4.49 23.92 3.94
C TYR A 217 -5.42 22.98 3.17
N ALA A 218 -5.97 22.01 3.89
CA ALA A 218 -6.95 21.05 3.39
C ALA A 218 -8.37 21.39 3.83
N ALA A 219 -9.38 20.78 3.20
CA ALA A 219 -10.78 21.06 3.53
C ALA A 219 -11.17 20.50 4.90
N SER A 220 -10.53 19.40 5.33
CA SER A 220 -10.72 18.78 6.65
C SER A 220 -9.39 18.52 7.38
N ASP A 221 -9.47 18.32 8.70
CA ASP A 221 -8.31 17.93 9.52
C ASP A 221 -7.80 16.54 9.12
N GLN A 222 -8.71 15.65 8.71
CA GLN A 222 -8.39 14.34 8.17
C GLN A 222 -7.58 14.43 6.88
N GLU A 223 -8.03 15.22 5.90
CA GLU A 223 -7.27 15.42 4.66
C GLU A 223 -5.88 16.02 4.95
N ALA A 224 -5.80 17.01 5.84
CA ALA A 224 -4.51 17.59 6.21
C ALA A 224 -3.58 16.55 6.85
N SER A 225 -4.12 15.73 7.76
CA SER A 225 -3.38 14.65 8.42
C SER A 225 -2.90 13.61 7.43
N GLU A 226 -3.74 13.17 6.49
CA GLU A 226 -3.36 12.23 5.43
C GLU A 226 -2.24 12.78 4.54
N TRP A 227 -2.36 14.04 4.10
CA TRP A 227 -1.34 14.71 3.30
C TRP A 227 -0.02 14.89 4.07
N MET A 228 -0.08 15.28 5.34
CA MET A 228 1.12 15.41 6.17
C MET A 228 1.77 14.05 6.43
N ASN A 229 0.99 13.02 6.74
CA ASN A 229 1.51 11.67 7.03
C ASN A 229 2.24 11.07 5.84
N ILE A 230 1.64 11.13 4.65
CA ILE A 230 2.29 10.60 3.44
C ILE A 230 3.54 11.40 3.07
N ILE A 231 3.52 12.73 3.20
CA ILE A 231 4.70 13.57 2.93
C ILE A 231 5.80 13.26 3.96
N LYS A 232 5.50 13.29 5.26
CA LYS A 232 6.45 12.96 6.34
C LYS A 232 7.07 11.58 6.18
N TRP A 233 6.26 10.57 5.83
CA TRP A 233 6.75 9.23 5.56
C TRP A 233 7.80 9.21 4.43
N LYS A 234 7.61 10.01 3.37
CA LYS A 234 8.59 10.16 2.29
C LYS A 234 9.86 10.90 2.74
N LEU A 235 9.76 11.87 3.66
CA LEU A 235 10.93 12.58 4.20
C LEU A 235 11.80 11.71 5.12
N VAL A 236 11.21 10.72 5.79
CA VAL A 236 11.94 9.77 6.64
C VAL A 236 12.55 8.66 5.80
N SER A 237 11.79 8.12 4.84
CA SER A 237 12.25 7.03 3.96
C SER A 237 13.40 7.44 3.03
N SER A 238 13.62 8.73 2.79
CA SER A 238 14.73 9.25 1.98
C SER A 238 16.08 9.32 2.69
N LYS A 239 16.10 9.10 4.02
CA LYS A 239 17.30 9.25 4.86
C LYS A 239 17.96 7.90 5.23
N ASN A 240 17.40 6.78 4.79
CA ASN A 240 17.90 5.43 5.03
C ASN A 240 18.46 4.79 3.77
#